data_AF-A0A9F5J4P8-F1
#
_entry.id   AF-A0A9F5J4P8-F1
#
_cell.length_a   1.000
_cell.length_b   1.000
_cell.length_c   1.000
_cell.angle_alpha   90.00
_cell.angle_beta   90.00
_cell.angle_gamma   90.00
#
_symmetry.space_group_name_H-M   'P 1'
#
loop_
_entity.id
_entity.type
_entity.pdbx_description
1 polymer ?
#
loop_
_entity_poly.entity_id
_entity_poly.type
_entity_poly.pdbx_seq_one_letter_code
_entity_poly.pdbx_strand_id
1 'polypeptide(L)'
;VHIQNAALAGGVIVGTSAEMMLTPFGALIAGCLAGLVATLGFRFLTPILAAKLKIQDTCGIHNLHGMPGVLGALLGALVAAMATPDVYGEGMAEVFPLVASGQRTSVYQSLFQLLGLLVSLGMATIGGSLVGAILRMRCLGSPPDALCFEDQIYWEVPEEHHDNFQGMEVVSTEEADKGTQA
;
A
#
# COMPACT_ATOMS: atom_id res chain seq x y z
N VAL A 1 -12.23 -9.74 3.69
CA VAL A 1 -11.12 -8.75 3.67
C VAL A 1 -9.77 -9.31 4.13
N HIS A 2 -9.59 -9.75 5.39
CA HIS A 2 -8.23 -10.10 5.89
C HIS A 2 -7.51 -11.16 5.03
N ILE A 3 -8.16 -12.28 4.70
CA ILE A 3 -7.56 -13.35 3.88
C ILE A 3 -7.25 -12.86 2.45
N GLN A 4 -8.16 -12.11 1.84
CA GLN A 4 -8.02 -11.61 0.46
C GLN A 4 -6.83 -10.65 0.31
N ASN A 5 -6.58 -9.82 1.33
CA ASN A 5 -5.55 -8.78 1.26
C ASN A 5 -4.28 -9.17 2.00
N ALA A 6 -4.35 -9.55 3.28
CA ALA A 6 -3.16 -9.78 4.10
C ALA A 6 -2.29 -10.96 3.62
N ALA A 7 -2.86 -11.93 2.92
CA ALA A 7 -2.09 -13.01 2.30
C ALA A 7 -1.11 -12.49 1.22
N LEU A 8 -1.45 -11.38 0.56
CA LEU A 8 -0.62 -10.75 -0.47
C LEU A 8 0.55 -9.96 0.12
N ALA A 9 0.53 -9.62 1.42
CA ALA A 9 1.57 -8.83 2.07
C ALA A 9 2.95 -9.52 2.05
N GLY A 10 2.97 -10.85 1.97
CA GLY A 10 4.20 -11.62 1.81
C GLY A 10 4.93 -11.31 0.50
N GLY A 11 4.22 -11.07 -0.59
CA GLY A 11 4.81 -10.63 -1.85
C GLY A 11 5.37 -9.20 -1.75
N VAL A 12 4.65 -8.32 -1.04
CA VAL A 12 5.06 -6.90 -0.88
C VAL A 12 6.36 -6.79 -0.09
N ILE A 13 6.51 -7.50 1.03
CA ILE A 13 7.72 -7.40 1.87
C ILE A 13 8.97 -7.96 1.19
N VAL A 14 8.84 -8.96 0.32
CA VAL A 14 10.00 -9.51 -0.40
C VAL A 14 10.31 -8.73 -1.67
N GLY A 15 9.49 -7.76 -2.08
CA GLY A 15 9.63 -7.08 -3.38
C GLY A 15 11.04 -6.57 -3.69
N THR A 16 11.68 -5.86 -2.74
CA THR A 16 13.06 -5.37 -2.91
C THR A 16 14.10 -6.48 -2.80
N SER A 17 13.85 -7.51 -2.00
CA SER A 17 14.84 -8.56 -1.67
C SER A 17 14.68 -9.84 -2.50
N ALA A 18 13.70 -9.92 -3.39
CA ALA A 18 13.40 -11.09 -4.20
C ALA A 18 14.52 -11.44 -5.19
N GLU A 19 15.23 -10.42 -5.71
CA GLU A 19 16.43 -10.58 -6.54
C GLU A 19 17.73 -10.63 -5.71
N MET A 20 17.63 -10.43 -4.40
CA MET A 20 18.76 -10.51 -3.49
C MET A 20 18.85 -11.91 -2.88
N MET A 21 19.98 -12.23 -2.24
CA MET A 21 20.10 -13.48 -1.49
C MET A 21 19.35 -13.44 -0.15
N LEU A 22 18.03 -13.54 -0.25
CA LEU A 22 17.17 -13.91 0.87
C LEU A 22 17.06 -15.44 0.91
N THR A 23 17.45 -16.06 2.03
CA THR A 23 17.31 -17.52 2.17
C THR A 23 15.83 -17.91 2.17
N PRO A 24 15.49 -19.15 1.76
CA PRO A 24 14.10 -19.61 1.79
C PRO A 24 13.43 -19.46 3.15
N PHE A 25 14.19 -19.70 4.23
CA PHE A 25 13.71 -19.51 5.60
C PHE A 25 13.52 -18.03 5.95
N GLY A 26 14.43 -17.14 5.51
CA GLY A 26 14.26 -15.70 5.65
C GLY A 26 13.01 -15.17 4.94
N ALA A 27 12.73 -15.69 3.74
CA ALA A 27 11.53 -15.34 2.98
C ALA A 27 10.24 -15.79 3.69
N LEU A 28 10.21 -17.00 4.25
CA LEU A 28 9.07 -17.49 5.03
C LEU A 28 8.81 -16.62 6.27
N ILE A 29 9.87 -16.27 7.01
CA ILE A 29 9.73 -15.40 8.19
C ILE A 29 9.21 -14.02 7.78
N ALA A 30 9.80 -13.40 6.75
CA ALA A 30 9.37 -12.09 6.28
C ALA A 30 7.89 -12.11 5.87
N GLY A 31 7.47 -13.13 5.11
CA GLY A 31 6.08 -13.30 4.70
C GLY A 31 5.11 -13.44 5.88
N CYS A 32 5.44 -14.28 6.87
CA CYS A 32 4.65 -14.45 8.08
C CYS A 32 4.52 -13.14 8.88
N LEU A 33 5.62 -12.40 9.04
CA LEU A 33 5.62 -11.11 9.73
C LEU A 33 4.78 -10.08 8.99
N ALA A 34 4.91 -9.98 7.67
CA ALA A 34 4.12 -9.05 6.86
C ALA A 34 2.63 -9.37 6.90
N GLY A 35 2.24 -10.66 6.83
CA GLY A 35 0.85 -11.09 6.96
C GLY A 35 0.26 -10.75 8.34
N LEU A 36 1.05 -10.93 9.40
CA LEU A 36 0.66 -10.53 10.76
C LEU A 36 0.47 -9.02 10.87
N VAL A 37 1.44 -8.22 10.42
CA VAL A 37 1.39 -6.75 10.44
C VAL A 37 0.18 -6.25 9.64
N ALA A 38 -0.04 -6.78 8.44
CA ALA A 38 -1.18 -6.41 7.61
C ALA A 38 -2.50 -6.74 8.32
N THR A 39 -2.65 -7.94 8.87
CA THR A 39 -3.87 -8.37 9.58
C THR A 39 -4.17 -7.51 10.80
N LEU A 40 -3.15 -7.20 11.61
CA LEU A 40 -3.28 -6.27 12.74
C LEU A 40 -3.61 -4.85 12.27
N GLY A 41 -3.03 -4.42 11.16
CA GLY A 41 -3.34 -3.15 10.51
C GLY A 41 -4.82 -3.04 10.13
N PHE A 42 -5.35 -4.05 9.43
CA PHE A 42 -6.77 -4.10 9.06
C PHE A 42 -7.68 -4.07 10.30
N ARG A 43 -7.32 -4.83 11.35
CA ARG A 43 -8.17 -4.95 12.54
C ARG A 43 -8.13 -3.71 13.44
N PHE A 44 -6.95 -3.10 13.62
CA PHE A 44 -6.73 -2.09 14.65
C PHE A 44 -6.30 -0.75 14.08
N LEU A 45 -5.41 -0.72 13.08
CA LEU A 45 -4.88 0.54 12.56
C LEU A 45 -5.90 1.28 11.69
N THR A 46 -6.54 0.60 10.72
CA THR A 46 -7.58 1.20 9.88
C THR A 46 -8.65 1.96 10.67
N PRO A 47 -9.31 1.38 11.70
CA PRO A 47 -10.31 2.14 12.45
C PRO A 47 -9.70 3.32 13.22
N ILE A 48 -8.45 3.23 13.68
CA ILE A 48 -7.76 4.34 14.35
C ILE A 48 -7.47 5.47 13.37
N LEU A 49 -6.96 5.16 12.17
CA LEU A 49 -6.68 6.13 11.10
C LEU A 49 -7.96 6.87 10.70
N ALA A 50 -9.07 6.14 10.51
CA ALA A 50 -10.35 6.73 10.17
C ALA A 50 -10.91 7.62 11.31
N ALA A 51 -10.91 7.12 12.54
CA ALA A 51 -11.53 7.82 13.66
C ALA A 51 -10.73 9.06 14.12
N LYS A 52 -9.40 8.92 14.23
CA LYS A 52 -8.52 9.94 14.83
C LYS A 52 -7.82 10.83 13.81
N LEU A 53 -7.45 10.29 12.65
CA LEU A 53 -6.71 11.05 11.62
C LEU A 53 -7.57 11.43 10.43
N LYS A 54 -8.84 10.98 10.37
CA LYS A 54 -9.77 11.21 9.25
C LYS A 54 -9.21 10.70 7.91
N ILE A 55 -8.41 9.63 7.96
CA ILE A 55 -7.87 8.96 6.78
C ILE A 55 -8.79 7.78 6.46
N GLN A 56 -9.57 7.91 5.40
CA GLN A 56 -10.44 6.86 4.88
C GLN A 56 -9.67 6.02 3.85
N ASP A 57 -9.30 4.80 4.24
CA ASP A 57 -8.59 3.85 3.38
C ASP A 57 -9.50 2.67 3.05
N THR A 58 -10.31 2.82 1.99
CA THR A 58 -11.39 1.90 1.59
C THR A 58 -10.93 0.45 1.50
N CYS A 59 -9.79 0.21 0.86
CA CYS A 59 -9.25 -1.14 0.67
C CYS A 59 -8.20 -1.53 1.71
N GLY A 60 -7.84 -0.63 2.62
CA GLY A 60 -6.75 -0.82 3.58
C GLY A 60 -5.39 -0.95 2.90
N ILE A 61 -5.14 -0.20 1.82
CA ILE A 61 -3.89 -0.25 1.06
C ILE A 61 -2.68 0.14 1.93
N HIS A 62 -2.88 0.93 2.99
CA HIS A 62 -1.82 1.20 3.95
C HIS A 62 -1.34 -0.08 4.67
N ASN A 63 -2.26 -0.99 4.99
CA ASN A 63 -1.94 -2.23 5.69
C ASN A 63 -1.29 -3.27 4.79
N LEU A 64 -1.65 -3.29 3.50
CA LEU A 64 -1.14 -4.24 2.53
C LEU A 64 0.11 -3.74 1.80
N HIS A 65 0.09 -2.50 1.31
CA HIS A 65 1.18 -1.93 0.50
C HIS A 65 2.09 -1.03 1.33
N GLY A 66 1.50 -0.11 2.11
CA GLY A 66 2.26 0.89 2.87
C GLY A 66 3.23 0.29 3.89
N MET A 67 2.69 -0.33 4.94
CA MET A 67 3.53 -0.91 6.01
C MET A 67 4.39 -2.07 5.51
N PRO A 68 3.88 -3.07 4.78
CA PRO A 68 4.73 -4.15 4.26
C PRO A 68 5.77 -3.67 3.25
N GLY A 69 5.49 -2.62 2.46
CA GLY A 69 6.45 -2.02 1.54
C GLY A 69 7.60 -1.31 2.27
N VAL A 70 7.31 -0.57 3.34
CA VAL A 70 8.36 0.00 4.21
C VAL A 70 9.20 -1.10 4.84
N LEU A 71 8.57 -2.16 5.37
CA LEU A 71 9.29 -3.31 5.92
C LEU A 71 10.15 -4.01 4.86
N GLY A 72 9.67 -4.10 3.61
CA GLY A 72 10.40 -4.70 2.51
C GLY A 72 11.61 -3.89 2.07
N ALA A 73 11.50 -2.56 2.05
CA ALA A 73 12.65 -1.68 1.82
C ALA A 73 13.70 -1.80 2.93
N LEU A 74 13.28 -1.91 4.19
CA LEU A 74 14.19 -2.16 5.32
C LEU A 74 14.86 -3.54 5.23
N LEU A 75 14.11 -4.57 4.83
CA LEU A 75 14.64 -5.90 4.57
C LEU A 75 15.67 -5.87 3.42
N GLY A 76 15.36 -5.20 2.32
CA GLY A 76 16.29 -5.02 1.20
C GLY A 76 17.57 -4.27 1.61
N ALA A 77 17.45 -3.23 2.43
CA ALA A 77 18.61 -2.53 2.98
C ALA A 77 19.46 -3.44 3.89
N LEU A 78 18.83 -4.27 4.73
CA LEU A 78 19.52 -5.24 5.57
C LEU A 78 20.27 -6.28 4.72
N VAL A 79 19.60 -6.88 3.74
CA VAL A 79 20.20 -7.89 2.85
C VAL A 79 21.33 -7.29 2.02
N ALA A 80 21.19 -6.05 1.54
CA ALA A 80 22.25 -5.33 0.86
C ALA A 80 23.48 -5.07 1.77
N ALA A 81 23.27 -4.74 3.05
CA ALA A 81 24.36 -4.55 4.00
C ALA A 81 25.15 -5.84 4.26
N MET A 82 24.46 -6.98 4.22
CA MET A 82 25.03 -8.32 4.41
C MET A 82 25.63 -8.93 3.14
N ALA A 83 25.56 -8.23 2.01
CA ALA A 83 26.08 -8.74 0.74
C ALA A 83 27.61 -8.92 0.81
N THR A 84 28.06 -10.15 0.63
CA THR A 84 29.47 -10.54 0.61
C THR A 84 29.75 -11.46 -0.58
N PRO A 85 30.99 -11.50 -1.09
CA PRO A 85 31.37 -12.41 -2.18
C PRO A 85 31.13 -13.88 -1.83
N ASP A 86 31.33 -14.28 -0.57
CA ASP A 86 31.11 -15.66 -0.12
C ASP A 86 29.64 -16.09 -0.20
N VAL A 87 28.73 -15.14 0.04
CA VAL A 87 27.28 -15.38 -0.06
C VAL A 87 26.89 -15.39 -1.53
N TYR A 88 27.23 -14.35 -2.30
CA TYR A 88 26.71 -14.11 -3.65
C TYR A 88 27.46 -14.82 -4.78
N GLY A 89 28.71 -15.22 -4.58
CA GLY A 89 29.57 -15.78 -5.63
C GLY A 89 29.58 -14.91 -6.90
N GLU A 90 29.49 -15.55 -8.05
CA GLU A 90 29.42 -14.89 -9.37
C GLU A 90 28.16 -14.01 -9.55
N GLY A 91 27.08 -14.28 -8.80
CA GLY A 91 25.84 -13.51 -8.86
C GLY A 91 25.93 -12.10 -8.26
N MET A 92 27.01 -11.78 -7.56
CA MET A 92 27.19 -10.43 -6.98
C MET A 92 27.22 -9.34 -8.06
N ALA A 93 27.82 -9.62 -9.22
CA ALA A 93 27.92 -8.66 -10.31
C ALA A 93 26.56 -8.35 -10.97
N GLU A 94 25.61 -9.28 -10.89
CA GLU A 94 24.26 -9.11 -11.43
C GLU A 94 23.40 -8.25 -10.50
N VAL A 95 23.43 -8.54 -9.19
CA VAL A 95 22.56 -7.90 -8.19
C VAL A 95 23.17 -6.58 -7.64
N PHE A 96 24.48 -6.57 -7.41
CA PHE A 96 25.19 -5.42 -6.83
C PHE A 96 26.48 -5.10 -7.63
N PRO A 97 26.38 -4.67 -8.89
CA PRO A 97 27.53 -4.47 -9.78
C PRO A 97 28.59 -3.51 -9.21
N LEU A 98 28.17 -2.44 -8.53
CA LEU A 98 29.08 -1.47 -7.91
C LEU A 98 29.80 -2.04 -6.68
N VAL A 99 29.19 -3.02 -6.01
CA VAL A 99 29.82 -3.74 -4.89
C VAL A 99 30.80 -4.77 -5.42
N ALA A 100 30.41 -5.52 -6.46
CA ALA A 100 31.28 -6.48 -7.14
C ALA A 100 32.54 -5.82 -7.74
N SER A 101 32.41 -4.62 -8.31
CA SER A 101 33.54 -3.86 -8.88
C SER A 101 34.43 -3.17 -7.83
N GLY A 102 34.07 -3.25 -6.54
CA GLY A 102 34.77 -2.57 -5.45
C GLY A 102 34.59 -1.06 -5.41
N GLN A 103 33.76 -0.49 -6.30
CA GLN A 103 33.47 0.96 -6.34
C GLN A 103 32.57 1.41 -5.17
N ARG A 104 31.87 0.46 -4.53
CA ARG A 104 30.93 0.70 -3.44
C ARG A 104 31.03 -0.41 -2.40
N THR A 105 30.91 -0.07 -1.12
CA THR A 105 30.78 -1.08 -0.06
C THR A 105 29.33 -1.52 0.10
N SER A 106 29.10 -2.74 0.60
CA SER A 106 27.75 -3.26 0.91
C SER A 106 26.97 -2.34 1.87
N VAL A 107 27.66 -1.79 2.87
CA VAL A 107 27.09 -0.80 3.81
C VAL A 107 26.66 0.47 3.09
N TYR A 108 27.47 0.96 2.15
CA TYR A 108 27.10 2.15 1.39
C TYR A 108 25.94 1.87 0.42
N GLN A 109 25.87 0.65 -0.16
CA GLN A 109 24.72 0.21 -0.94
C GLN A 109 23.44 0.17 -0.10
N SER A 110 23.51 -0.32 1.14
CA SER A 110 22.40 -0.32 2.09
C SER A 110 21.90 1.10 2.40
N LEU A 111 22.82 2.05 2.59
CA LEU A 111 22.44 3.46 2.76
C LEU A 111 21.68 4.00 1.54
N PHE A 112 22.09 3.64 0.32
CA PHE A 112 21.35 4.04 -0.88
C PHE A 112 19.93 3.44 -0.93
N GLN A 113 19.72 2.22 -0.44
CA GLN A 113 18.37 1.65 -0.32
C GLN A 113 17.50 2.45 0.66
N LEU A 114 18.05 2.83 1.82
CA LEU A 114 17.34 3.66 2.80
C LEU A 114 17.04 5.06 2.27
N LEU A 115 17.99 5.68 1.57
CA LEU A 115 17.77 6.96 0.89
C LEU A 115 16.68 6.84 -0.17
N GLY A 116 16.68 5.75 -0.95
CA GLY A 116 15.63 5.43 -1.91
C GLY A 116 14.25 5.40 -1.26
N LEU A 117 14.11 4.70 -0.12
CA LEU A 117 12.87 4.69 0.66
C LEU A 117 12.41 6.10 1.07
N LEU A 118 13.32 6.93 1.59
CA LEU A 118 12.98 8.30 2.00
C LEU A 118 12.55 9.16 0.82
N VAL A 119 13.24 9.06 -0.32
CA VAL A 119 12.87 9.76 -1.55
C VAL A 119 11.48 9.29 -2.03
N SER A 120 11.21 7.98 -2.05
CA SER A 120 9.91 7.44 -2.43
C SER A 120 8.79 7.94 -1.53
N LEU A 121 8.98 7.95 -0.20
CA LEU A 121 7.99 8.48 0.75
C LEU A 121 7.76 9.98 0.57
N GLY A 122 8.83 10.75 0.34
CA GLY A 122 8.74 12.19 0.07
C GLY A 122 7.95 12.48 -1.20
N MET A 123 8.29 11.80 -2.30
CA MET A 123 7.60 11.93 -3.58
C MET A 123 6.13 11.51 -3.49
N ALA A 124 5.83 10.40 -2.80
CA ALA A 124 4.46 9.95 -2.60
C ALA A 124 3.63 10.96 -1.80
N THR A 125 4.20 11.53 -0.74
CA THR A 125 3.49 12.50 0.12
C THR A 125 3.23 13.81 -0.63
N ILE A 126 4.23 14.36 -1.31
CA ILE A 126 4.11 15.61 -2.05
C ILE A 126 3.18 15.43 -3.25
N GLY A 127 3.43 14.40 -4.07
CA GLY A 127 2.64 14.11 -5.26
C GLY A 127 1.19 13.77 -4.92
N GLY A 128 0.97 12.91 -3.92
CA GLY A 128 -0.37 12.53 -3.46
C GLY A 128 -1.15 13.72 -2.89
N SER A 129 -0.50 14.60 -2.13
CA SER A 129 -1.15 15.81 -1.60
C SER A 129 -1.53 16.80 -2.70
N LEU A 130 -0.64 17.00 -3.69
CA LEU A 130 -0.90 17.87 -4.83
C LEU A 130 -2.05 17.35 -5.67
N VAL A 131 -2.01 16.07 -6.06
CA VAL A 131 -3.08 15.45 -6.84
C VAL A 131 -4.38 15.44 -6.05
N GLY A 132 -4.34 15.14 -4.74
CA GLY A 132 -5.52 15.19 -3.88
C GLY A 132 -6.14 16.60 -3.81
N ALA A 133 -5.33 17.66 -3.78
CA ALA A 133 -5.83 19.03 -3.81
C ALA A 133 -6.50 19.37 -5.16
N ILE A 134 -5.96 18.88 -6.28
CA ILE A 134 -6.55 19.02 -7.61
C ILE A 134 -7.89 18.27 -7.67
N LEU A 135 -7.94 17.02 -7.22
CA LEU A 135 -9.15 16.19 -7.23
C LEU A 135 -10.26 16.74 -6.31
N ARG A 136 -9.92 17.60 -5.34
CA ARG A 136 -10.90 18.27 -4.48
C ARG A 136 -11.66 19.41 -5.18
N MET A 137 -11.29 19.80 -6.41
CA MET A 137 -11.99 20.83 -7.16
C MET A 137 -13.40 20.36 -7.57
N ARG A 138 -14.42 21.18 -7.27
CA ARG A 138 -15.84 20.85 -7.50
C ARG A 138 -16.20 20.57 -8.97
N CYS A 139 -15.44 21.09 -9.92
CA CYS A 139 -15.68 20.86 -11.35
C CYS A 139 -15.38 19.42 -11.81
N LEU A 140 -14.79 18.58 -10.97
CA LEU A 140 -14.44 17.20 -11.30
C LEU A 140 -15.54 16.18 -10.95
N GLY A 141 -16.69 16.63 -10.45
CA GLY A 141 -17.90 15.79 -10.37
C GLY A 141 -17.84 14.65 -9.35
N SER A 142 -17.23 14.87 -8.19
CA SER A 142 -17.26 13.90 -7.08
C SER A 142 -18.69 13.66 -6.58
N PRO A 143 -19.04 12.41 -6.22
CA PRO A 143 -20.36 12.11 -5.71
C PRO A 143 -20.59 12.75 -4.33
N PRO A 144 -21.84 12.99 -3.93
CA PRO A 144 -22.17 13.37 -2.55
C PRO A 144 -21.72 12.27 -1.57
N ASP A 145 -21.29 12.66 -0.36
CA ASP A 145 -20.78 11.73 0.65
C ASP A 145 -21.77 10.58 0.97
N ALA A 146 -23.07 10.86 0.94
CA ALA A 146 -24.13 9.89 1.22
C ALA A 146 -24.29 8.81 0.13
N LEU A 147 -23.77 9.06 -1.07
CA LEU A 147 -23.88 8.16 -2.21
C LEU A 147 -22.52 7.59 -2.64
N CYS A 148 -21.46 7.81 -1.86
CA CYS A 148 -20.19 7.12 -2.09
C CYS A 148 -20.40 5.60 -2.09
N PHE A 149 -19.70 4.91 -3.00
CA PHE A 149 -19.78 3.45 -3.20
C PHE A 149 -21.08 2.93 -3.84
N GLU A 150 -21.94 3.82 -4.34
CA GLU A 150 -23.16 3.44 -5.07
C GLU A 150 -22.92 3.44 -6.58
N ASP A 151 -23.12 2.28 -7.23
CA ASP A 151 -22.88 2.12 -8.67
C ASP A 151 -23.85 2.95 -9.52
N GLN A 152 -25.08 3.16 -9.04
CA GLN A 152 -26.17 3.88 -9.74
C GLN A 152 -25.84 5.33 -10.12
N ILE A 153 -24.81 5.95 -9.52
CA ILE A 153 -24.37 7.30 -9.90
C ILE A 153 -23.78 7.32 -11.31
N TYR A 154 -23.06 6.24 -11.67
CA TYR A 154 -22.26 6.18 -12.89
C TYR A 154 -22.74 5.11 -13.87
N TRP A 155 -23.63 4.21 -13.43
CA TRP A 155 -24.11 3.08 -14.21
C TRP A 155 -25.63 2.98 -14.16
N GLU A 156 -26.21 2.57 -15.27
CA GLU A 156 -27.58 2.06 -15.29
C GLU A 156 -27.58 0.68 -14.60
N VAL A 157 -28.36 0.55 -13.53
CA VAL A 157 -28.43 -0.69 -12.73
C VAL A 157 -29.72 -1.45 -13.02
N PRO A 158 -29.72 -2.80 -13.10
CA PRO A 158 -30.93 -3.57 -13.33
C PRO A 158 -31.97 -3.37 -12.22
N GLU A 159 -33.25 -3.19 -12.58
CA GLU A 159 -34.34 -2.94 -11.62
C GLU A 159 -34.69 -4.15 -10.71
N GLU A 160 -34.20 -5.36 -11.00
CA GLU A 160 -34.77 -6.63 -10.49
C GLU A 160 -34.24 -7.15 -9.13
N HIS A 161 -33.65 -6.36 -8.24
CA HIS A 161 -33.11 -6.87 -6.95
C HIS A 161 -33.63 -6.22 -5.66
N HIS A 162 -34.75 -5.47 -5.70
CA HIS A 162 -35.30 -4.83 -4.49
C HIS A 162 -36.51 -5.54 -3.86
N ASP A 163 -37.15 -6.50 -4.52
CA ASP A 163 -38.44 -7.06 -4.04
C ASP A 163 -38.34 -8.02 -2.85
N ASN A 164 -37.13 -8.45 -2.42
CA ASN A 164 -36.96 -9.39 -1.30
C ASN A 164 -35.95 -8.97 -0.21
N PHE A 165 -35.43 -7.73 -0.24
CA PHE A 165 -34.52 -7.22 0.80
C PHE A 165 -35.01 -5.87 1.34
N GLN A 166 -35.87 -5.92 2.36
CA GLN A 166 -36.43 -4.74 3.05
C GLN A 166 -35.40 -4.04 3.96
N GLY A 167 -34.26 -3.60 3.43
CA GLY A 167 -33.15 -3.08 4.24
C GLY A 167 -32.46 -1.79 3.78
N MET A 168 -32.78 -1.26 2.60
CA MET A 168 -32.12 -0.04 2.10
C MET A 168 -33.17 0.96 1.60
N GLU A 169 -33.36 2.04 2.35
CA GLU A 169 -33.98 3.25 1.81
C GLU A 169 -33.08 3.75 0.68
N VAL A 170 -33.62 3.78 -0.54
CA VAL A 170 -32.97 4.44 -1.67
C VAL A 170 -33.02 5.93 -1.38
N VAL A 171 -31.89 6.50 -0.91
CA VAL A 171 -31.76 7.95 -0.79
C VAL A 171 -31.79 8.52 -2.21
N SER A 172 -32.87 9.22 -2.53
CA SER A 172 -33.03 9.90 -3.82
C SER A 172 -31.88 10.90 -4.02
N THR A 173 -31.35 10.96 -5.24
CA THR A 173 -30.32 11.92 -5.64
C THR A 173 -30.72 13.38 -5.39
N GLU A 174 -32.02 13.69 -5.34
CA GLU A 174 -32.55 15.01 -5.01
C GLU A 174 -32.44 15.40 -3.52
N GLU A 175 -32.39 14.43 -2.60
CA GLU A 175 -32.26 14.70 -1.16
C GLU A 175 -30.80 14.93 -0.75
N ALA A 176 -29.86 14.26 -1.41
CA ALA A 176 -28.42 14.41 -1.15
C ALA A 176 -27.86 15.78 -1.58
N ASP A 177 -28.38 16.36 -2.68
CA ASP A 177 -27.92 17.66 -3.19
C ASP A 177 -28.30 18.83 -2.26
N LYS A 178 -29.41 18.72 -1.52
CA LYS A 178 -29.84 19.74 -0.54
C LYS A 178 -28.91 19.85 0.68
N GLY A 179 -28.18 18.78 1.02
CA GLY A 179 -27.22 18.76 2.13
C GLY A 179 -25.87 19.40 1.82
N THR A 180 -25.55 19.60 0.54
CA THR A 180 -24.20 20.03 0.09
C THR A 180 -24.13 21.56 -0.17
N GLN A 181 -25.27 22.26 -0.05
CA GLN A 181 -25.37 23.71 -0.25
C GLN A 181 -25.20 24.56 1.03
N ALA A 182 -24.73 23.99 2.15
CA ALA A 182 -24.39 24.72 3.38
C ALA A 182 -22.87 24.89 3.58
#